data_AF-A0A8T4TMU2-F1
#
_entry.id   AF-A0A8T4TMU2-F1
#
_cell.length_a   1.000
_cell.length_b   1.000
_cell.length_c   1.000
_cell.angle_alpha   90.00
_cell.angle_beta   90.00
_cell.angle_gamma   90.00
#
_symmetry.space_group_name_H-M   'P 1'
#
loop_
_entity.id
_entity.type
_entity.pdbx_description
1 polymer ?
#
loop_
_entity_poly.entity_id
_entity_poly.type
_entity_poly.pdbx_seq_one_letter_code
_entity_poly.pdbx_strand_id
1 'polypeptide(L)'
;MADYGEYTFQGAYVYRVNLENGFTLKGRITHFDNEVLNKMGYYFDDQFTVKRSLFIDDNLYTMSPRKLLINKLSDLSLINDIEISEGYKNDYPYPYYAEDSSGSTGVDVPAIR
;
A
#
# COMPACT_ATOMS: atom_id res chain seq x y z
N MET A 1 -3.71 23.56 -18.95
CA MET A 1 -3.15 22.23 -18.64
C MET A 1 -3.41 22.00 -17.17
N ALA A 2 -4.19 20.98 -16.81
CA ALA A 2 -4.44 20.67 -15.41
C ALA A 2 -3.15 20.06 -14.84
N ASP A 3 -2.56 20.71 -13.84
CA ASP A 3 -1.61 20.07 -12.96
C ASP A 3 -2.38 18.94 -12.25
N TYR A 4 -2.18 17.71 -12.72
CA TYR A 4 -2.71 16.55 -12.03
C TYR A 4 -1.89 16.39 -10.74
N GLY A 5 -2.59 16.34 -9.61
CA GLY A 5 -2.01 16.59 -8.29
C GLY A 5 -0.85 15.68 -7.92
N GLU A 6 0.21 16.27 -7.39
CA GLU A 6 1.35 15.56 -6.81
C GLU A 6 0.89 14.65 -5.66
N TYR A 7 1.50 13.45 -5.57
CA TYR A 7 1.25 12.52 -4.47
C TYR A 7 1.45 13.23 -3.12
N THR A 8 0.37 13.33 -2.33
CA THR A 8 0.40 14.08 -1.07
C THR A 8 0.80 13.18 0.11
N PHE A 9 0.03 12.10 0.38
CA PHE A 9 0.30 11.08 1.40
C PHE A 9 -0.80 10.02 1.43
N GLN A 10 -0.45 8.75 1.65
CA GLN A 10 -1.39 7.68 2.00
C GLN A 10 -0.92 6.99 3.29
N GLY A 11 -1.82 6.90 4.27
CA GLY A 11 -1.55 6.26 5.54
C GLY A 11 -2.42 6.78 6.68
N ALA A 12 -1.97 6.58 7.90
CA ALA A 12 -2.64 7.06 9.11
C ALA A 12 -1.94 8.30 9.68
N TYR A 13 -2.72 9.37 9.92
CA TYR A 13 -2.29 10.49 10.76
C TYR A 13 -2.63 10.18 12.21
N VAL A 14 -1.66 10.35 13.10
CA VAL A 14 -1.85 10.11 14.54
C VAL A 14 -1.79 11.44 15.28
N TYR A 15 -2.85 11.75 16.03
CA TYR A 15 -2.95 12.96 16.83
C TYR A 15 -2.94 12.64 18.31
N ARG A 16 -2.26 13.47 19.10
CA ARG A 16 -2.52 13.61 20.53
C ARG A 16 -3.68 14.58 20.70
N VAL A 17 -4.66 14.22 21.52
CA VAL A 17 -5.83 15.06 21.80
C VAL A 17 -5.90 15.36 23.29
N ASN A 18 -5.99 16.63 23.67
CA ASN A 18 -6.26 17.05 25.05
C ASN A 18 -7.05 18.37 25.10
N LEU A 19 -7.52 18.76 26.28
CA LEU A 19 -8.37 19.95 26.46
C LEU A 19 -7.62 21.29 26.33
N GLU A 20 -6.32 21.31 26.60
CA GLU A 20 -5.51 22.54 26.61
C GLU A 20 -5.01 22.93 25.21
N ASN A 21 -4.47 21.95 24.48
CA ASN A 21 -3.81 22.12 23.18
C ASN A 21 -4.65 21.57 22.01
N GLY A 22 -5.82 21.00 22.28
CA GLY A 22 -6.68 20.41 21.25
C GLY A 22 -5.99 19.25 20.54
N PHE A 23 -5.94 19.31 19.21
CA PHE A 23 -5.30 18.30 18.35
C PHE A 23 -3.86 18.69 18.05
N THR A 24 -2.90 17.87 18.49
CA THR A 24 -1.49 18.01 18.13
C THR A 24 -1.07 16.82 17.27
N LEU A 25 -0.59 17.08 16.05
CA LEU A 25 -0.07 16.02 15.18
C LEU A 25 1.14 15.37 15.84
N LYS A 26 1.04 14.06 16.10
CA LYS A 26 2.12 13.26 16.67
C LYS A 26 3.02 12.69 15.57
N GLY A 27 2.43 12.27 14.46
CA GLY A 27 3.15 11.74 13.32
C GLY A 27 2.25 11.06 12.31
N ARG A 28 2.88 10.38 11.35
CA ARG A 28 2.24 9.72 10.22
C ARG A 28 2.81 8.33 10.04
N ILE A 29 1.98 7.35 9.74
CA ILE A 29 2.38 5.98 9.42
C ILE A 29 1.91 5.67 8.01
N THR A 30 2.82 5.20 7.15
CA THR A 30 2.54 4.74 5.79
C THR A 30 3.13 3.36 5.58
N HIS A 31 2.52 2.57 4.71
CA HIS A 31 2.99 1.23 4.34
C HIS A 31 3.81 1.25 3.04
N PHE A 32 3.88 2.40 2.37
CA PHE A 32 4.66 2.56 1.16
C PHE A 32 6.10 2.92 1.47
N ASP A 33 7.04 2.33 0.74
CA ASP A 33 8.43 2.77 0.78
C ASP A 33 8.57 4.09 0.02
N ASN A 34 9.33 5.02 0.60
CA ASN A 34 9.52 6.36 0.02
C ASN A 34 10.12 6.32 -1.39
N GLU A 35 10.95 5.32 -1.71
CA GLU A 35 11.52 5.15 -3.05
C GLU A 35 10.49 4.66 -4.08
N VAL A 36 9.51 3.88 -3.61
CA VAL A 36 8.46 3.26 -4.44
C VAL A 36 7.41 4.32 -4.81
N LEU A 37 7.04 5.19 -3.86
CA LEU A 37 6.12 6.32 -4.11
C LEU A 37 6.59 7.27 -5.21
N ASN A 38 7.89 7.59 -5.25
CA ASN A 38 8.45 8.48 -6.25
C ASN A 38 8.44 7.87 -7.67
N LYS A 39 8.40 6.55 -7.79
CA LYS A 39 8.40 5.84 -9.08
C LYS A 39 7.01 5.52 -9.61
N MET A 40 5.99 5.50 -8.74
CA MET A 40 4.65 5.00 -9.09
C MET A 40 3.75 6.01 -9.81
N GLY A 41 4.09 7.29 -9.82
CA GLY A 41 3.26 8.32 -10.47
C GLY A 41 1.80 8.24 -10.01
N TYR A 42 0.87 8.02 -10.95
CA TYR A 42 -0.58 7.91 -10.69
C TYR A 42 -1.07 6.49 -10.36
N TYR A 43 -0.23 5.46 -10.46
CA TYR A 43 -0.63 4.09 -10.20
C TYR A 43 -0.51 3.80 -8.70
N PHE A 44 -1.60 4.03 -7.97
CA PHE A 44 -1.71 3.66 -6.56
C PHE A 44 -1.81 2.15 -6.41
N ASP A 45 -0.86 1.54 -5.69
CA ASP A 45 -0.98 0.13 -5.30
C ASP A 45 -1.92 0.01 -4.09
N ASP A 46 -3.10 -0.57 -4.32
CA ASP A 46 -4.07 -0.81 -3.27
C ASP A 46 -3.57 -1.81 -2.21
N GLN A 47 -2.56 -2.64 -2.55
CA GLN A 47 -2.02 -3.67 -1.68
C GLN A 47 -1.28 -3.12 -0.46
N PHE A 48 -0.70 -1.93 -0.59
CA PHE A 48 -0.04 -1.21 0.51
C PHE A 48 -0.88 -0.04 1.03
N THR A 49 -2.07 0.18 0.49
CA THR A 49 -2.97 1.21 1.03
C THR A 49 -3.44 0.80 2.42
N VAL A 50 -3.12 1.60 3.46
CA VAL A 50 -3.62 1.38 4.83
C VAL A 50 -5.15 1.37 4.82
N LYS A 51 -5.75 0.26 5.26
CA LYS A 51 -7.21 0.06 5.33
C LYS A 51 -7.75 0.08 6.75
N ARG A 52 -6.94 -0.31 7.74
CA ARG A 52 -7.36 -0.41 9.14
C ARG A 52 -6.27 0.12 10.06
N SER A 53 -6.70 0.73 11.15
CA SER A 53 -5.86 1.06 12.30
C SER A 53 -6.53 0.55 13.57
N LEU A 54 -5.73 -0.01 14.48
CA LEU A 54 -6.18 -0.54 15.75
C LEU A 54 -5.11 -0.22 16.80
N PHE A 55 -5.50 0.24 17.98
CA PHE A 55 -4.58 0.33 19.11
C PHE A 55 -4.93 -0.77 20.12
N ILE A 56 -3.91 -1.42 20.66
CA ILE A 56 -4.02 -2.41 21.73
C ILE A 56 -2.88 -2.12 22.70
N ASP A 57 -3.22 -1.90 23.97
CA ASP A 57 -2.29 -1.48 25.01
C ASP A 57 -1.46 -0.25 24.55
N ASP A 58 -0.14 -0.38 24.55
CA ASP A 58 0.79 0.68 24.18
C ASP A 58 1.20 0.68 22.70
N ASN A 59 0.51 -0.09 21.85
CA ASN A 59 0.89 -0.28 20.45
C ASN A 59 -0.22 0.14 19.48
N LEU A 60 0.20 0.75 18.37
CA LEU A 60 -0.63 1.08 17.22
C LEU A 60 -0.31 0.12 16.07
N TYR A 61 -1.34 -0.53 15.57
CA TYR A 61 -1.31 -1.46 14.45
C TYR A 61 -1.95 -0.79 13.24
N THR A 62 -1.27 -0.75 12.11
CA THR A 62 -1.84 -0.33 10.83
C THR A 62 -1.76 -1.47 9.84
N MET A 63 -2.83 -1.70 9.09
CA MET A 63 -2.95 -2.87 8.21
C MET A 63 -3.40 -2.47 6.80
N SER A 64 -2.69 -2.96 5.80
CA SER A 64 -3.06 -3.00 4.38
C SER A 64 -3.21 -4.47 3.94
N PRO A 65 -3.65 -4.77 2.71
CA PRO A 65 -3.71 -6.15 2.22
C PRO A 65 -2.40 -6.93 2.37
N ARG A 66 -1.24 -6.28 2.13
CA ARG A 66 0.08 -6.92 2.15
C ARG A 66 0.97 -6.59 3.34
N LYS A 67 0.55 -5.73 4.27
CA LYS A 67 1.45 -5.23 5.30
C LYS A 67 0.74 -4.95 6.61
N LEU A 68 1.39 -5.32 7.72
CA LEU A 68 1.00 -4.96 9.08
C LEU A 68 2.20 -4.31 9.75
N LEU A 69 2.06 -3.02 10.07
CA LEU A 69 3.04 -2.31 10.88
C LEU A 69 2.56 -2.23 12.32
N ILE A 70 3.51 -2.41 13.25
CA ILE A 70 3.30 -2.26 14.69
C ILE A 70 4.24 -1.15 15.16
N ASN A 71 3.69 -0.08 15.72
CA ASN A 71 4.43 1.06 16.21
C ASN A 71 4.09 1.29 17.69
N LYS A 72 5.05 1.75 18.50
CA LYS A 72 4.75 2.19 19.86
C LYS A 72 3.82 3.40 19.80
N LEU A 73 2.75 3.41 20.58
CA LEU A 73 1.84 4.54 20.64
C LEU A 73 2.52 5.78 21.25
N SER A 74 3.56 5.61 22.08
CA SER A 74 4.27 6.69 22.78
C SER A 74 5.07 7.62 21.88
N ASP A 75 5.72 7.10 20.85
CA ASP A 75 6.62 7.85 19.95
C ASP A 75 6.52 7.44 18.48
N LEU A 76 5.65 6.49 18.14
CA LEU A 76 5.48 5.89 16.82
C LEU A 76 6.71 5.15 16.29
N SER A 77 7.68 4.83 17.16
CA SER A 77 8.82 3.98 16.78
C SER A 77 8.32 2.61 16.31
N LEU A 78 8.90 2.14 15.20
CA LEU A 78 8.57 0.84 14.62
C LEU A 78 9.02 -0.26 15.59
N ILE A 79 8.08 -1.15 15.92
CA ILE A 79 8.35 -2.39 16.66
C ILE A 79 8.53 -3.54 15.67
N ASN A 80 7.63 -3.66 14.71
CA ASN A 80 7.68 -4.73 13.72
C ASN A 80 7.03 -4.32 12.40
N ASP A 81 7.57 -4.88 11.31
CA ASP A 81 7.07 -4.77 9.95
C ASP A 81 6.83 -6.20 9.42
N ILE A 82 5.57 -6.53 9.21
CA ILE A 82 5.15 -7.86 8.79
C ILE A 82 4.54 -7.77 7.40
N GLU A 83 5.19 -8.43 6.43
CA GLU A 83 4.62 -8.64 5.11
C GLU A 83 3.64 -9.82 5.16
N ILE A 84 2.44 -9.61 4.63
CA ILE A 84 1.39 -10.61 4.51
C ILE A 84 1.52 -11.22 3.12
N SER A 85 2.07 -12.45 3.05
CA SER A 85 2.15 -13.20 1.79
C SER A 85 0.75 -13.62 1.34
N GLU A 86 0.43 -13.44 0.06
CA GLU A 86 -0.86 -13.89 -0.47
C GLU A 86 -1.03 -15.41 -0.33
N GLY A 87 -2.17 -15.81 0.25
CA GLY A 87 -2.66 -17.18 0.20
C GLY A 87 -3.49 -17.49 -1.05
N TYR A 88 -3.59 -16.58 -2.02
CA TYR A 88 -4.44 -16.75 -3.22
C TYR A 88 -3.71 -16.28 -4.47
N LYS A 89 -3.62 -17.18 -5.45
CA LYS A 89 -3.14 -16.89 -6.80
C LYS A 89 -4.07 -15.89 -7.47
N ASN A 90 -3.52 -14.87 -8.11
CA ASN A 90 -4.28 -14.01 -9.02
C ASN A 90 -4.74 -14.82 -10.25
N ASP A 91 -6.00 -15.25 -10.27
CA ASP A 91 -6.67 -15.89 -11.43
C ASP A 91 -7.18 -14.89 -12.49
N TYR A 92 -6.71 -13.64 -12.46
CA TYR A 92 -7.02 -12.65 -13.51
C TYR A 92 -5.73 -12.10 -14.12
N PRO A 93 -5.30 -12.62 -15.29
CA PRO A 93 -4.16 -12.09 -16.00
C PRO A 93 -4.59 -10.78 -16.68
N TYR A 94 -4.10 -9.65 -16.17
CA TYR A 94 -4.00 -8.46 -17.02
C TYR A 94 -3.03 -8.80 -18.16
N PRO A 95 -3.43 -8.64 -19.44
CA PRO A 95 -2.58 -9.00 -20.55
C PRO A 95 -1.38 -8.06 -20.58
N TYR A 96 -0.21 -8.60 -20.25
CA TYR A 96 1.05 -7.96 -20.56
C TYR A 96 1.19 -7.98 -22.09
N TYR A 97 1.18 -6.81 -22.74
CA TYR A 97 1.62 -6.71 -24.12
C TYR A 97 3.14 -6.94 -24.10
N ALA A 98 3.56 -8.19 -24.36
CA ALA A 98 4.95 -8.47 -24.68
C ALA A 98 5.24 -7.80 -26.04
N GLU A 99 6.20 -6.89 -26.07
CA GLU A 99 6.73 -6.37 -27.32
C GLU A 99 7.28 -7.55 -28.14
N ASP A 100 6.75 -7.70 -29.35
CA ASP A 100 7.06 -8.78 -30.26
C ASP A 100 8.45 -8.57 -30.87
N SER A 101 9.42 -9.35 -30.41
CA SER A 101 10.62 -9.60 -31.22
C SER A 101 10.53 -11.00 -31.83
N SER A 102 10.01 -11.02 -33.06
CA SER A 102 10.23 -12.02 -34.10
C SER A 102 9.87 -13.49 -33.81
N GLY A 103 8.84 -14.01 -34.50
CA GLY A 103 8.88 -15.40 -35.00
C GLY A 103 7.60 -16.22 -34.89
N SER A 104 6.92 -16.37 -36.03
CA SER A 104 6.05 -17.49 -36.44
C SER A 104 4.69 -17.65 -35.74
N THR A 105 3.63 -17.33 -36.49
CA THR A 105 2.23 -17.62 -36.17
C THR A 105 1.96 -19.13 -36.27
N GLY A 106 1.95 -19.81 -35.13
CA GLY A 106 1.32 -21.12 -34.97
C GLY A 106 0.12 -20.99 -34.05
N VAL A 107 -1.04 -20.62 -34.60
CA VAL A 107 -2.29 -20.62 -33.84
C VAL A 107 -2.87 -22.02 -33.90
N ASP A 108 -2.87 -22.72 -32.78
CA ASP A 108 -3.74 -23.88 -32.59
C ASP A 108 -4.66 -23.59 -31.40
N VAL A 109 -5.92 -23.28 -31.72
CA VAL A 109 -6.98 -22.98 -30.75
C VAL A 109 -7.64 -24.30 -30.34
N PRO A 110 -7.72 -24.64 -29.04
CA PRO A 110 -8.39 -25.85 -28.62
C PRO A 110 -9.91 -25.66 -28.74
N ALA A 111 -10.56 -26.58 -29.46
CA ALA A 111 -12.01 -26.64 -29.54
C ALA A 111 -12.61 -26.98 -28.17
N ILE A 112 -13.46 -26.09 -27.66
CA ILE A 112 -14.38 -26.40 -26.56
C ILE A 112 -15.58 -27.13 -27.18
N ARG A 113 -15.96 -28.26 -26.58
CA ARG A 113 -17.05 -29.14 -27.02
C ARG A 113 -18.39 -28.43 -27.16
#